data_AF-A0A131YM46-F1
#
_entry.id   AF-A0A131YM46-F1
#
_cell.length_a   1.000
_cell.length_b   1.000
_cell.length_c   1.000
_cell.angle_alpha   90.00
_cell.angle_beta   90.00
_cell.angle_gamma   90.00
#
_symmetry.space_group_name_H-M   'P 1'
#
loop_
_entity.id
_entity.type
_entity.pdbx_description
1 polymer ?
#
loop_
_entity_poly.entity_id
_entity_poly.type
_entity_poly.pdbx_seq_one_letter_code
_entity_poly.pdbx_strand_id
1 'polypeptide(L)'
;MNYGRTHIIVWMCIILLHLQGILSTTDVEPRRDELECNRQRGMCIYPAACYCAPHLAFGRWSRNTYYYNGRLNRCLAGGFEGNCNGFLTRAMCRLRCVHRLG
;
A
#
# COMPACT_ATOMS: atom_id res chain seq x y z
N MET A 1 -21.35 11.59 58.57
CA MET A 1 -19.91 11.62 58.22
C MET A 1 -19.71 10.87 56.89
N ASN A 2 -19.78 11.56 55.74
CA ASN A 2 -19.67 10.92 54.40
C ASN A 2 -18.61 11.58 53.50
N TYR A 3 -17.92 12.63 53.99
CA TYR A 3 -16.99 13.45 53.20
C TYR A 3 -15.73 12.68 52.75
N GLY A 4 -15.22 11.79 53.61
CA GLY A 4 -14.04 10.97 53.29
C GLY A 4 -14.30 9.93 52.20
N ARG A 5 -15.51 9.36 52.14
CA ARG A 5 -15.87 8.32 51.15
C ARG A 5 -16.01 8.91 49.74
N THR A 6 -16.59 10.10 49.62
CA THR A 6 -16.65 10.83 48.34
C THR A 6 -15.27 11.27 47.87
N HIS A 7 -14.38 11.70 48.76
CA HIS A 7 -13.00 12.04 48.40
C HIS A 7 -12.24 10.83 47.84
N ILE A 8 -12.34 9.67 48.50
CA ILE A 8 -11.67 8.44 48.03
C ILE A 8 -12.15 8.05 46.63
N ILE A 9 -13.45 8.14 46.35
CA ILE A 9 -14.01 7.81 45.04
C ILE A 9 -13.49 8.79 43.98
N VAL A 10 -13.48 10.09 44.28
CA VAL A 10 -12.97 11.12 43.35
C VAL A 10 -11.48 10.90 43.06
N TRP A 11 -10.67 10.65 44.08
CA TRP A 11 -9.25 10.35 43.92
C TRP A 11 -9.00 9.06 43.15
N MET A 12 -9.78 8.00 43.41
CA MET A 12 -9.71 6.76 42.65
C MET A 12 -10.05 6.98 41.18
N CYS A 13 -11.09 7.78 40.87
CA CYS A 13 -11.45 8.14 39.50
C CYS A 13 -10.36 8.96 38.81
N ILE A 14 -9.76 9.94 39.51
CA ILE A 14 -8.65 10.75 39.00
C ILE A 14 -7.43 9.86 38.70
N ILE A 15 -7.08 8.96 39.62
CA ILE A 15 -6.01 7.97 39.42
C ILE A 15 -6.30 7.10 38.18
N LEU A 16 -7.52 6.57 38.05
CA LEU A 16 -7.92 5.76 36.89
C LEU A 16 -7.89 6.54 35.57
N LEU A 17 -8.25 7.83 35.58
CA LEU A 17 -8.13 8.73 34.42
C LEU A 17 -6.67 8.98 34.04
N HIS A 18 -5.77 9.12 35.01
CA HIS A 18 -4.33 9.25 34.75
C HIS A 18 -3.66 7.94 34.32
N LEU A 19 -4.24 6.78 34.68
CA LEU A 19 -3.77 5.45 34.28
C LEU A 19 -4.25 4.99 32.89
N GLN A 20 -5.04 5.79 32.16
CA GLN A 20 -5.50 5.44 30.80
C GLN A 20 -4.37 5.37 29.75
N GLY A 21 -3.12 5.67 30.11
CA GLY A 21 -1.97 5.60 29.21
C GLY A 21 -1.29 4.23 29.06
N ILE A 22 -1.77 3.16 29.72
CA ILE A 22 -1.09 1.84 29.73
C ILE A 22 -1.83 0.77 28.91
N LEU A 23 -3.09 0.99 28.54
CA LEU A 23 -3.80 0.13 27.59
C LEU A 23 -3.66 0.67 26.18
N SER A 24 -2.42 0.69 25.69
CA SER A 24 -2.17 0.66 24.26
C SER A 24 -2.62 -0.71 23.77
N THR A 25 -3.78 -0.81 23.12
CA THR A 25 -4.00 -1.94 22.23
C THR A 25 -2.88 -1.84 21.21
N THR A 26 -2.02 -2.85 21.11
CA THR A 26 -1.03 -2.92 20.05
C THR A 26 -1.75 -3.31 18.76
N ASP A 27 -2.72 -2.51 18.34
CA ASP A 27 -3.17 -2.46 16.96
C ASP A 27 -2.08 -1.71 16.21
N VAL A 28 -0.94 -2.38 16.01
CA VAL A 28 0.10 -1.91 15.09
C VAL A 28 -0.56 -1.92 13.72
N GLU A 29 -1.12 -0.79 13.32
CA GLU A 29 -1.50 -0.54 11.93
C GLU A 29 -0.25 -0.83 11.11
N PRO A 30 -0.24 -1.86 10.25
CA PRO A 30 0.93 -2.11 9.42
C PRO A 30 1.19 -0.84 8.64
N ARG A 31 2.45 -0.39 8.57
CA ARG A 31 2.83 0.63 7.58
C ARG A 31 2.42 0.10 6.22
N ARG A 32 1.26 0.54 5.71
CA ARG A 32 0.93 0.44 4.31
C ARG A 32 1.83 1.45 3.63
N ASP A 33 3.04 1.01 3.31
CA ASP A 33 3.85 1.74 2.34
C ASP A 33 3.00 1.81 1.07
N GLU A 34 2.51 3.01 0.78
CA GLU A 34 1.67 3.26 -0.39
C GLU A 34 2.44 2.80 -1.63
N LEU A 35 1.82 1.94 -2.43
CA LEU A 35 2.48 1.36 -3.60
C LEU A 35 2.84 2.48 -4.59
N GLU A 36 4.12 2.84 -4.65
CA GLU A 36 4.61 3.83 -5.59
C GLU A 36 4.60 3.25 -7.02
N CYS A 37 3.90 3.93 -7.91
CA CYS A 37 3.67 3.50 -9.29
C CYS A 37 4.42 4.34 -10.33
N ASN A 38 5.09 5.42 -9.91
CA ASN A 38 5.95 6.24 -10.75
C ASN A 38 7.42 5.86 -10.56
N ARG A 39 8.05 5.37 -11.63
CA ARG A 39 9.48 4.99 -11.70
C ARG A 39 10.44 6.10 -11.28
N GLN A 40 10.03 7.37 -11.33
CA GLN A 40 10.87 8.51 -10.96
C GLN A 40 10.79 8.84 -9.46
N ARG A 41 9.74 8.39 -8.77
CA ARG A 41 9.53 8.69 -7.35
C ARG A 41 10.02 7.58 -6.42
N GLY A 42 10.15 6.36 -6.93
CA GLY A 42 10.59 5.21 -6.14
C GLY A 42 10.90 3.98 -6.96
N MET A 43 11.27 2.91 -6.26
CA MET A 43 11.56 1.61 -6.87
C MET A 43 10.26 0.84 -7.15
N CYS A 44 10.13 0.30 -8.36
CA CYS A 44 8.99 -0.57 -8.69
C CYS A 44 9.15 -1.95 -8.04
N ILE A 45 8.26 -2.27 -7.10
CA ILE A 45 8.25 -3.55 -6.37
C ILE A 45 7.31 -4.54 -7.08
N TYR A 46 7.80 -5.72 -7.48
CA TYR A 46 7.00 -6.73 -8.17
C TYR A 46 6.74 -7.95 -7.27
N PRO A 47 5.57 -8.59 -7.34
CA PRO A 47 4.52 -8.39 -8.34
C PRO A 47 3.54 -7.24 -8.04
N ALA A 48 3.65 -6.55 -6.89
CA ALA A 48 2.71 -5.50 -6.49
C ALA A 48 2.49 -4.42 -7.57
N ALA A 49 3.57 -3.94 -8.18
CA ALA A 49 3.55 -2.94 -9.24
C ALA A 49 2.87 -3.40 -10.55
N CYS A 50 2.66 -4.71 -10.75
CA CYS A 50 1.84 -5.21 -11.85
C CYS A 50 0.38 -4.74 -11.76
N TYR A 51 -0.05 -4.33 -10.57
CA TYR A 51 -1.39 -3.81 -10.30
C TYR A 51 -1.48 -2.29 -10.36
N CYS A 52 -0.39 -1.58 -10.66
CA CYS A 52 -0.45 -0.15 -10.96
C CYS A 52 -1.38 0.08 -12.17
N ALA A 53 -2.26 1.07 -12.05
CA ALA A 53 -3.22 1.36 -13.10
C ALA A 53 -2.48 1.78 -14.39
N PRO A 54 -2.69 1.10 -15.54
CA PRO A 54 -1.89 1.32 -16.75
C PRO A 54 -2.14 2.67 -17.43
N HIS A 55 -3.25 3.35 -17.09
CA HIS A 55 -3.58 4.68 -17.60
C HIS A 55 -2.92 5.81 -16.82
N LEU A 56 -2.20 5.52 -15.72
CA LEU A 56 -1.42 6.54 -15.01
C LEU A 56 -0.29 7.00 -15.94
N ALA A 57 -0.42 8.24 -16.41
CA ALA A 57 0.38 8.85 -17.47
C ALA A 57 1.78 9.29 -17.03
N PHE A 58 2.49 8.42 -16.32
CA PHE A 58 3.85 8.69 -15.87
C PHE A 58 4.83 8.49 -17.02
N GLY A 59 5.44 9.57 -17.49
CA GLY A 59 6.38 9.54 -18.62
C GLY A 59 5.69 9.47 -19.98
N ARG A 60 6.46 9.10 -21.01
CA ARG A 60 5.98 9.10 -22.39
C ARG A 60 5.16 7.85 -22.70
N TRP A 61 4.06 8.02 -23.43
CA TRP A 61 3.33 6.91 -24.00
C TRP A 61 4.04 6.34 -25.23
N SER A 62 4.03 5.02 -25.40
CA SER A 62 4.62 4.36 -26.56
C SER A 62 3.79 3.14 -26.98
N ARG A 63 3.68 2.89 -28.29
CA ARG A 63 3.08 1.66 -28.84
C ARG A 63 3.98 0.43 -28.65
N ASN A 64 5.27 0.65 -28.45
CA ASN A 64 6.28 -0.42 -28.34
C ASN A 64 6.48 -0.91 -26.90
N THR A 65 5.82 -0.29 -25.92
CA THR A 65 5.80 -0.76 -24.54
C THR A 65 4.66 -1.75 -24.32
N TYR A 66 4.65 -2.37 -23.15
CA TYR A 66 3.66 -3.35 -22.73
C TYR A 66 3.19 -3.06 -21.31
N TYR A 67 1.98 -3.47 -20.95
CA TYR A 67 1.51 -3.46 -19.57
C TYR A 67 0.82 -4.77 -19.24
N TYR A 68 0.79 -5.11 -17.95
CA TYR A 68 0.04 -6.26 -17.48
C TYR A 68 -1.42 -5.88 -17.22
N ASN A 69 -2.33 -6.65 -17.82
CA ASN A 69 -3.76 -6.59 -17.54
C ASN A 69 -4.15 -7.77 -16.65
N GLY A 70 -4.37 -7.50 -15.37
CA GLY A 70 -4.73 -8.52 -14.37
C GLY A 70 -6.06 -9.22 -14.64
N ARG A 71 -7.04 -8.56 -15.28
CA ARG A 71 -8.33 -9.18 -15.64
C ARG A 71 -8.18 -10.24 -16.72
N LEU A 72 -7.28 -10.00 -17.68
CA LEU A 72 -7.00 -10.94 -18.77
C LEU A 72 -5.84 -11.90 -18.48
N ASN A 73 -5.15 -11.70 -17.35
CA ASN A 73 -3.90 -12.37 -17.00
C ASN A 73 -2.88 -12.37 -18.16
N ARG A 74 -2.73 -11.21 -18.84
CA ARG A 74 -1.94 -11.09 -20.07
C ARG A 74 -1.24 -9.75 -20.16
N CYS A 75 -0.09 -9.76 -20.83
CA CYS A 75 0.62 -8.55 -21.24
C CYS A 75 0.10 -8.03 -22.58
N LEU A 76 -0.43 -6.82 -22.57
CA LEU A 76 -0.97 -6.09 -23.72
C LEU A 76 0.02 -5.02 -24.20
N ALA A 77 -0.07 -4.63 -25.47
CA ALA A 77 0.79 -3.59 -26.05
C ALA A 77 0.28 -2.19 -25.72
N GLY A 78 1.20 -1.23 -25.69
CA GLY A 78 0.94 0.19 -25.44
C GLY A 78 0.94 0.55 -23.96
N GLY A 79 1.69 1.58 -23.57
CA GLY A 79 1.73 2.02 -22.17
C GLY A 79 2.69 3.18 -21.93
N PHE A 80 2.71 3.67 -20.69
CA PHE A 80 3.56 4.77 -20.27
C PHE A 80 4.89 4.27 -19.71
N GLU A 81 6.00 4.78 -20.23
CA GLU A 81 7.37 4.34 -19.89
C GLU A 81 7.75 4.56 -18.41
N GLY A 82 7.19 5.59 -17.77
CA GLY A 82 7.41 5.93 -16.36
C GLY A 82 6.47 5.22 -15.40
N ASN A 83 5.45 4.52 -15.90
CA ASN A 83 4.55 3.71 -15.07
C ASN A 83 5.28 2.41 -14.68
N CYS A 84 5.19 2.01 -13.41
CA CYS A 84 5.77 0.74 -12.97
C CYS A 84 5.09 -0.50 -13.60
N ASN A 85 3.85 -0.39 -14.06
CA ASN A 85 3.19 -1.38 -14.92
C ASN A 85 3.43 -1.12 -16.44
N GLY A 86 4.43 -0.31 -16.81
CA GLY A 86 4.90 -0.15 -18.18
C GLY A 86 6.23 -0.91 -18.37
N PHE A 87 6.33 -1.73 -19.41
CA PHE A 87 7.50 -2.57 -19.70
C PHE A 87 8.00 -2.33 -21.13
N LEU A 88 9.33 -2.31 -21.33
CA LEU A 88 9.91 -2.15 -22.67
C LEU A 88 9.71 -3.37 -23.57
N THR A 89 9.55 -4.56 -22.99
CA THR A 89 9.34 -5.80 -23.74
C THR A 89 8.23 -6.64 -23.14
N ARG A 90 7.53 -7.39 -24.00
CA ARG A 90 6.49 -8.34 -23.59
C ARG A 90 7.04 -9.44 -22.66
N ALA A 91 8.29 -9.85 -22.89
CA ALA A 91 8.97 -10.86 -22.09
C ALA A 91 9.19 -10.37 -20.65
N MET A 92 9.62 -9.12 -20.46
CA MET A 92 9.80 -8.53 -19.13
C MET A 92 8.48 -8.43 -18.37
N CYS A 93 7.41 -8.00 -19.04
CA CYS A 93 6.07 -7.98 -18.45
C CYS A 93 5.64 -9.38 -18.00
N ARG A 94 5.79 -10.40 -18.86
CA ARG A 94 5.42 -11.78 -18.53
C ARG A 94 6.22 -12.32 -17.35
N LEU A 95 7.53 -12.11 -17.35
CA LEU A 95 8.44 -12.56 -16.29
C LEU A 95 8.05 -11.98 -14.92
N ARG A 96 7.63 -10.71 -14.88
CA ARG A 96 7.32 -10.02 -13.62
C ARG A 96 5.89 -10.23 -13.13
N CYS A 97 4.93 -10.40 -14.03
CA CYS A 97 3.51 -10.29 -13.68
C CYS A 97 2.66 -11.52 -13.97
N VAL A 98 3.00 -12.27 -15.02
CA VAL A 98 2.21 -13.46 -15.38
C VAL A 98 2.66 -14.60 -14.49
N HIS A 99 1.86 -14.89 -13.46
CA HIS A 99 2.07 -16.08 -12.65
C HIS A 99 1.73 -17.29 -13.50
N ARG A 100 2.68 -18.23 -13.60
CA ARG A 100 2.36 -19.59 -14.06
C ARG A 100 1.64 -20.27 -12.90
N LEU A 101 0.34 -20.02 -12.76
CA LEU A 101 -0.48 -20.95 -12.01
C LEU A 101 -0.39 -22.29 -12.77
N GLY A 102 0.26 -23.27 -12.15
CA GLY A 102 0.23 -24.66 -12.58
C GLY A 102 -1.13 -25.27 -12.34
#